data_AF-A0A1D1UXF6-F1
#
_entry.id   AF-A0A1D1UXF6-F1
#
_cell.length_a   1.000
_cell.length_b   1.000
_cell.length_c   1.000
_cell.angle_alpha   90.00
_cell.angle_beta   90.00
_cell.angle_gamma   90.00
#
_symmetry.space_group_name_H-M   'P 1'
#
loop_
_entity.id
_entity.type
_entity.pdbx_description
1 polymer ?
#
loop_
_entity_poly.entity_id
_entity_poly.type
_entity_poly.pdbx_seq_one_letter_code
_entity_poly.pdbx_strand_id
1 'polypeptide(L)'
;MHQASVQDLLVCTGPYQGSTNLCNGCQTIWPYGWWVSFGIVTGGTYNSSSGCMPYTSYTQSAAASTSSSSCSNTCTNPSYPRAYLTDRNKGYSYYIMGNGVSSGLTTTSTAVIDQIKSDLFTYGPMSVEVDVYDDFYHYSSGNITELYPTVQ
;
A
#
# COMPACT_ATOMS: atom_id res chain seq x y z
N MET A 1 7.76 -17.28 -5.49
CA MET A 1 7.15 -15.93 -5.57
C MET A 1 8.06 -14.97 -4.84
N HIS A 2 8.34 -13.78 -5.38
CA HIS A 2 9.15 -12.77 -4.69
C HIS A 2 8.21 -11.65 -4.22
N GLN A 3 8.32 -11.24 -2.95
CA GLN A 3 7.49 -10.22 -2.32
C GLN A 3 7.84 -8.84 -2.89
N ALA A 4 6.85 -7.99 -3.17
CA ALA A 4 7.07 -6.61 -3.58
C ALA A 4 7.60 -5.78 -2.40
N SER A 5 8.58 -4.92 -2.66
CA SER A 5 9.20 -4.09 -1.62
C SER A 5 8.27 -2.97 -1.17
N VAL A 6 7.77 -3.09 0.06
CA VAL A 6 7.11 -1.96 0.75
C VAL A 6 8.11 -0.83 0.98
N GLN A 7 9.41 -1.14 1.16
CA GLN A 7 10.45 -0.12 1.37
C GLN A 7 10.63 0.77 0.15
N ASP A 8 10.80 0.19 -1.04
CA ASP A 8 10.94 0.92 -2.31
C ASP A 8 9.71 1.80 -2.55
N LEU A 9 8.53 1.21 -2.39
CA LEU A 9 7.28 1.91 -2.54
C LEU A 9 7.09 3.02 -1.50
N LEU A 10 7.55 2.86 -0.27
CA LEU A 10 7.47 3.89 0.78
C LEU A 10 8.39 5.08 0.49
N VAL A 11 9.66 4.85 0.16
CA VAL A 11 10.66 5.92 0.08
C VAL A 11 10.76 6.58 -1.30
N CYS A 12 10.45 5.84 -2.38
CA CYS A 12 10.62 6.34 -3.74
C CYS A 12 9.36 7.01 -4.32
N THR A 13 8.18 6.80 -3.73
CA THR A 13 6.98 7.60 -4.05
C THR A 13 6.98 8.96 -3.38
N GLY A 14 7.77 9.12 -2.31
CA GLY A 14 7.78 10.31 -1.44
C GLY A 14 7.95 11.66 -2.14
N PRO A 15 8.80 11.83 -3.18
CA PRO A 15 8.93 13.09 -3.92
C PRO A 15 7.60 13.60 -4.50
N TYR A 16 6.65 12.71 -4.80
CA TYR A 16 5.35 13.05 -5.39
C TYR A 16 4.28 13.38 -4.34
N GLN A 17 4.57 13.09 -3.07
CA GLN A 17 3.62 13.22 -1.97
C GLN A 17 3.76 14.54 -1.20
N GLY A 18 4.83 15.31 -1.41
CA GLY A 18 5.07 16.57 -0.72
C GLY A 18 5.27 16.46 0.80
N SER A 19 5.37 15.24 1.34
CA SER A 19 5.58 14.98 2.76
C SER A 19 7.06 14.87 3.11
N THR A 20 7.45 15.44 4.25
CA THR A 20 8.80 15.35 4.82
C THR A 20 9.05 14.03 5.56
N ASN A 21 7.99 13.39 6.07
CA ASN A 21 8.03 12.08 6.72
C ASN A 21 7.01 11.14 6.05
N LEU A 22 7.51 10.07 5.45
CA LEU A 22 6.71 9.16 4.62
C LEU A 22 5.95 8.11 5.45
N CYS A 23 6.20 8.03 6.75
CA CYS A 23 5.46 7.19 7.70
C CYS A 23 4.24 7.88 8.31
N ASN A 24 3.96 9.15 7.96
CA ASN A 24 2.80 9.90 8.47
C ASN A 24 1.51 9.71 7.64
N GLY A 25 1.51 8.78 6.69
CA GLY A 25 0.38 8.51 5.80
C GLY A 25 0.56 9.06 4.39
N CYS A 26 -0.30 8.61 3.49
CA CYS A 26 -0.26 8.90 2.06
C CYS A 26 -1.66 8.65 1.46
N GLN A 27 -1.99 9.29 0.33
CA GLN A 27 -3.15 8.89 -0.47
C GLN A 27 -2.86 7.56 -1.19
N THR A 28 -3.75 6.57 -1.03
CA THR A 28 -3.54 5.19 -1.52
C THR A 28 -3.37 5.08 -3.03
N ILE A 29 -3.76 6.09 -3.81
CA ILE A 29 -3.59 6.12 -5.27
C ILE A 29 -2.11 6.18 -5.72
N TRP A 30 -1.24 6.86 -4.95
CA TRP A 30 0.15 7.10 -5.35
C TRP A 30 0.98 5.82 -5.51
N PRO A 31 0.95 4.86 -4.55
CA PRO A 31 1.51 3.52 -4.71
C PRO A 31 1.20 2.84 -6.05
N TYR A 32 -0.07 2.86 -6.47
CA TYR A 32 -0.51 2.20 -7.69
C TYR A 32 -0.06 2.95 -8.95
N GLY A 33 -0.13 4.28 -8.93
CA GLY A 33 0.43 5.11 -10.00
C GLY A 33 1.92 4.88 -10.20
N TRP A 34 2.67 4.75 -9.10
CA TRP A 34 4.09 4.44 -9.12
C TRP A 34 4.37 3.04 -9.67
N TRP A 35 3.62 2.04 -9.21
CA TRP A 35 3.75 0.66 -9.68
C TRP A 35 3.55 0.52 -11.20
N VAL A 36 2.56 1.23 -11.77
CA VAL A 36 2.32 1.21 -13.22
C VAL A 36 3.40 2.01 -13.97
N SER A 37 3.78 3.18 -13.47
CA SER A 37 4.70 4.08 -14.18
C SER A 37 6.15 3.60 -14.13
N PHE A 38 6.62 3.23 -12.94
CA PHE A 38 8.03 2.95 -12.64
C PHE A 38 8.29 1.50 -12.27
N GLY A 39 7.30 0.82 -11.67
CA GLY A 39 7.45 -0.53 -11.12
C GLY A 39 8.06 -0.52 -9.73
N ILE A 40 8.00 -1.67 -9.07
CA ILE A 40 8.48 -1.87 -7.70
C ILE A 40 9.45 -3.04 -7.68
N VAL A 41 10.58 -2.90 -7.01
CA VAL A 41 11.52 -4.00 -6.81
C VAL A 41 11.00 -5.02 -5.78
N THR A 42 11.67 -6.15 -5.67
CA THR A 42 11.38 -7.15 -4.63
C THR A 42 11.92 -6.70 -3.27
N GLY A 43 11.30 -7.13 -2.18
CA GLY A 43 11.74 -6.77 -0.83
C GLY A 43 10.96 -7.52 0.24
N GLY A 44 11.71 -8.12 1.15
CA GLY A 44 11.18 -8.89 2.28
C GLY A 44 10.81 -8.05 3.50
N THR A 45 10.36 -8.73 4.54
CA THR A 45 10.12 -8.14 5.87
C THR A 45 11.42 -7.67 6.53
N TYR A 46 11.28 -6.94 7.64
CA TYR A 46 12.41 -6.50 8.46
C TYR A 46 13.33 -7.67 8.84
N ASN A 47 14.64 -7.45 8.73
CA ASN A 47 15.70 -8.46 8.99
C ASN A 47 15.60 -9.76 8.17
N SER A 48 14.83 -9.81 7.10
CA SER A 48 14.73 -11.01 6.24
C SER A 48 15.89 -11.18 5.27
N SER A 49 16.63 -10.09 4.96
CA SER A 49 17.64 -10.04 3.88
C SER A 49 17.13 -10.64 2.55
N SER A 50 15.84 -10.51 2.29
CA SER A 50 15.17 -11.09 1.12
C SER A 50 14.79 -10.00 0.11
N GLY A 51 15.03 -10.26 -1.18
CA GLY A 51 14.76 -9.32 -2.25
C GLY A 51 15.74 -8.14 -2.32
N CYS A 52 15.51 -7.24 -3.27
CA CYS A 52 16.33 -6.06 -3.54
C CYS A 52 16.31 -5.02 -2.40
N MET A 53 15.14 -4.72 -1.85
CA MET A 53 14.96 -3.71 -0.80
C MET A 53 14.08 -4.24 0.35
N PRO A 54 14.64 -4.96 1.34
CA PRO A 54 13.92 -5.33 2.55
C PRO A 54 13.43 -4.11 3.36
N TYR A 55 12.36 -4.29 4.14
CA TYR A 55 11.80 -3.24 5.00
C TYR A 55 12.73 -2.81 6.14
N THR A 56 12.86 -1.50 6.40
CA THR A 56 13.77 -0.95 7.43
C THR A 56 13.12 -0.05 8.47
N SER A 57 11.94 0.51 8.22
CA SER A 57 11.28 1.50 9.10
C SER A 57 10.52 0.87 10.29
N TYR A 58 11.06 -0.17 10.93
CA TYR A 58 10.38 -0.94 11.98
C TYR A 58 10.30 -0.23 13.35
N THR A 59 11.25 0.66 13.67
CA THR A 59 11.26 1.41 14.94
C THR A 59 10.66 2.80 14.76
N GLN A 60 10.15 3.40 15.85
CA GLN A 60 9.66 4.79 15.84
C GLN A 60 10.72 5.77 15.34
N SER A 61 11.98 5.60 15.75
CA SER A 61 13.09 6.45 15.31
C SER A 61 13.37 6.29 13.81
N ALA A 62 13.35 5.06 13.29
CA ALA A 62 13.53 4.80 11.87
C ALA A 62 12.38 5.39 11.05
N ALA A 63 11.13 5.18 11.47
CA ALA A 63 9.94 5.78 10.87
C ALA A 63 10.01 7.31 10.87
N ALA A 64 10.39 7.93 12.00
CA ALA A 64 10.56 9.38 12.10
C ALA A 64 11.60 9.96 11.13
N SER A 65 12.63 9.18 10.78
CA SER A 65 13.67 9.56 9.83
C SER A 65 13.38 9.16 8.38
N THR A 66 12.27 8.45 8.12
CA THR A 66 11.96 7.93 6.79
C THR A 66 11.48 9.05 5.88
N SER A 67 12.28 9.39 4.88
CA SER A 67 12.00 10.46 3.92
C SER A 67 12.42 10.07 2.51
N SER A 68 12.07 10.91 1.53
CA SER A 68 12.34 10.64 0.11
C SER A 68 13.83 10.61 -0.24
N SER A 69 14.68 11.23 0.58
CA SER A 69 16.14 11.12 0.45
C SER A 69 16.65 9.70 0.69
N SER A 70 15.83 8.84 1.31
CA SER A 70 16.14 7.42 1.50
C SER A 70 15.92 6.57 0.25
N CYS A 71 15.36 7.15 -0.83
CA CYS A 71 15.26 6.48 -2.12
C CYS A 71 16.62 6.44 -2.82
N SER A 72 17.28 5.27 -2.80
CA SER A 72 18.61 5.09 -3.36
C SER A 72 18.61 4.64 -4.83
N ASN A 73 17.45 4.31 -5.42
CA ASN A 73 17.32 3.69 -6.76
C ASN A 73 18.29 2.51 -6.98
N THR A 74 18.65 1.80 -5.91
CA THR A 74 19.62 0.72 -5.85
C THR A 74 19.15 -0.31 -4.82
N CYS A 75 19.53 -1.58 -4.99
CA CYS A 75 19.18 -2.60 -4.00
C CYS A 75 19.95 -2.35 -2.70
N THR A 76 19.23 -2.28 -1.58
CA THR A 76 19.82 -2.11 -0.25
C THR A 76 20.28 -3.44 0.35
N ASN A 77 19.83 -4.56 -0.19
CA ASN A 77 20.35 -5.88 0.14
C ASN A 77 21.60 -6.20 -0.70
N PRO A 78 22.81 -6.20 -0.10
CA PRO A 78 24.06 -6.42 -0.85
C PRO A 78 24.21 -7.85 -1.36
N SER A 79 23.50 -8.81 -0.77
CA SER A 79 23.54 -10.22 -1.17
C SER A 79 22.55 -10.54 -2.30
N TYR A 80 21.74 -9.57 -2.73
CA TYR A 80 20.74 -9.79 -3.77
C TYR A 80 21.37 -9.74 -5.17
N PRO A 81 21.18 -10.76 -6.03
CA PRO A 81 21.95 -10.89 -7.26
C PRO A 81 21.45 -10.03 -8.43
N ARG A 82 20.24 -9.47 -8.35
CA ARG A 82 19.66 -8.66 -9.44
C ARG A 82 19.82 -7.18 -9.14
N ALA A 83 20.11 -6.40 -10.18
CA ALA A 83 20.16 -4.95 -10.08
C ALA A 83 18.76 -4.35 -9.92
N TYR A 84 18.67 -3.19 -9.25
CA TYR A 84 17.42 -2.49 -8.99
C TYR A 84 16.55 -2.32 -10.25
N LEU A 85 17.13 -1.80 -11.34
CA LEU A 85 16.37 -1.50 -12.56
C LEU A 85 15.77 -2.75 -13.22
N THR A 86 16.46 -3.90 -13.13
CA THR A 86 16.01 -5.17 -13.72
C THR A 86 15.14 -6.00 -12.77
N ASP A 87 15.09 -5.63 -11.49
CA ASP A 87 14.23 -6.27 -10.50
C ASP A 87 12.83 -5.63 -10.39
N ARG A 88 12.62 -4.48 -11.05
CA ARG A 88 11.33 -3.79 -11.02
C ARG A 88 10.24 -4.58 -11.73
N ASN A 89 9.14 -4.80 -11.02
CA ASN A 89 7.92 -5.40 -11.53
C ASN A 89 6.89 -4.28 -11.72
N LYS A 90 6.41 -4.12 -12.96
CA LYS A 90 5.43 -3.10 -13.32
C LYS A 90 4.01 -3.64 -13.36
N GLY A 91 3.07 -2.82 -12.93
CA GLY A 91 1.66 -3.06 -13.15
C GLY A 91 1.23 -2.69 -14.55
N TYR A 92 0.15 -3.32 -15.03
CA TYR A 92 -0.45 -2.95 -16.31
C TYR A 92 -1.32 -1.68 -16.17
N SER A 93 -2.23 -1.69 -15.19
CA SER A 93 -3.14 -0.58 -14.91
C SER A 93 -3.62 -0.65 -13.46
N TYR A 94 -4.18 0.45 -12.98
CA TYR A 94 -4.96 0.50 -11.74
C TYR A 94 -6.22 1.33 -11.96
N TYR A 95 -7.24 1.11 -11.14
CA TYR A 95 -8.43 1.94 -11.08
C TYR A 95 -8.92 2.00 -9.63
N ILE A 96 -9.70 3.03 -9.34
CA ILE A 96 -10.33 3.21 -8.03
C ILE A 96 -11.81 2.92 -8.21
N MET A 97 -12.30 1.87 -7.55
CA MET A 97 -13.74 1.62 -7.46
C MET A 97 -14.41 2.77 -6.71
N GLY A 98 -15.60 3.17 -7.14
CA GLY A 98 -16.29 4.34 -6.58
C GLY A 98 -16.02 5.63 -7.36
N ASN A 99 -14.91 5.74 -8.09
CA ASN A 99 -14.63 6.92 -8.92
C ASN A 99 -15.38 6.80 -10.26
N GLY A 100 -16.46 7.55 -10.43
CA GLY A 100 -17.38 7.43 -11.57
C GLY A 100 -18.58 6.51 -11.33
N VAL A 101 -18.73 5.98 -10.11
CA VAL A 101 -20.01 5.44 -9.69
C VAL A 101 -20.94 6.64 -9.53
N SER A 102 -21.98 6.71 -10.39
CA SER A 102 -22.95 7.79 -10.51
C SER A 102 -23.25 8.44 -9.15
N SER A 103 -23.13 9.77 -9.09
CA SER A 103 -23.48 10.61 -7.94
C SER A 103 -24.68 10.05 -7.16
N GLY A 104 -24.43 9.34 -6.06
CA GLY A 104 -25.48 8.75 -5.21
C GLY A 104 -25.26 7.31 -4.72
N LEU A 105 -24.29 6.56 -5.24
CA LEU A 105 -24.02 5.19 -4.76
C LEU A 105 -22.92 5.17 -3.69
N THR A 106 -23.21 4.51 -2.59
CA THR A 106 -22.30 4.25 -1.46
C THR A 106 -21.63 2.88 -1.61
N THR A 107 -20.57 2.62 -0.84
CA THR A 107 -19.94 1.28 -0.72
C THR A 107 -20.91 0.18 -0.27
N THR A 108 -22.05 0.56 0.32
CA THR A 108 -23.13 -0.34 0.76
C THR A 108 -24.18 -0.62 -0.32
N SER A 109 -24.11 0.04 -1.48
CA SER A 109 -25.03 -0.19 -2.58
C SER A 109 -24.81 -1.58 -3.20
N THR A 110 -25.88 -2.33 -3.47
CA THR A 110 -25.80 -3.70 -4.02
C THR A 110 -24.93 -3.78 -5.28
N ALA A 111 -25.07 -2.80 -6.19
CA ALA A 111 -24.26 -2.75 -7.40
C ALA A 111 -22.74 -2.63 -7.11
N VAL A 112 -22.35 -1.86 -6.09
CA VAL A 112 -20.94 -1.72 -5.68
C VAL A 112 -20.44 -2.99 -5.01
N ILE A 113 -21.26 -3.60 -4.13
CA ILE A 113 -20.92 -4.88 -3.48
C ILE A 113 -20.72 -5.99 -4.53
N ASP A 114 -21.58 -6.06 -5.53
CA ASP A 114 -21.47 -7.07 -6.59
C ASP A 114 -20.24 -6.83 -7.48
N GLN A 115 -19.89 -5.57 -7.76
CA GLN A 115 -18.64 -5.23 -8.44
C GLN A 115 -17.42 -5.66 -7.62
N ILE A 116 -17.38 -5.36 -6.32
CA ILE A 116 -16.27 -5.77 -5.43
C ILE A 116 -16.12 -7.30 -5.42
N LYS A 117 -17.22 -8.05 -5.31
CA LYS A 117 -17.21 -9.52 -5.35
C LYS A 117 -16.68 -10.04 -6.69
N SER A 118 -17.14 -9.45 -7.80
CA SER A 118 -16.70 -9.80 -9.15
C SER A 118 -15.21 -9.57 -9.34
N ASP A 119 -14.71 -8.40 -8.92
CA ASP A 119 -13.30 -8.03 -9.05
C ASP A 119 -12.40 -8.88 -8.16
N LEU A 120 -12.82 -9.16 -6.93
CA LEU A 120 -12.10 -10.06 -6.03
C LEU A 120 -11.98 -11.48 -6.61
N PHE A 121 -13.05 -11.99 -7.22
CA PHE A 121 -13.05 -13.30 -7.87
C PHE A 121 -12.19 -13.33 -9.15
N THR A 122 -12.21 -12.25 -9.93
CA THR A 122 -11.58 -12.20 -11.25
C THR A 122 -10.10 -11.81 -11.19
N TYR A 123 -9.75 -10.82 -10.37
CA TYR A 123 -8.41 -10.21 -10.32
C TYR A 123 -7.67 -10.51 -9.02
N GLY A 124 -8.36 -11.06 -8.02
CA GLY A 124 -7.77 -11.38 -6.73
C GLY A 124 -7.79 -10.20 -5.74
N PRO A 125 -6.91 -10.21 -4.72
CA PRO A 125 -6.94 -9.24 -3.64
C PRO A 125 -6.84 -7.79 -4.13
N MET A 126 -7.53 -6.91 -3.41
CA MET A 126 -7.56 -5.47 -3.63
C MET A 126 -7.28 -4.73 -2.32
N SER A 127 -6.83 -3.48 -2.41
CA SER A 127 -6.70 -2.61 -1.23
C SER A 127 -8.00 -1.83 -1.02
N VAL A 128 -8.36 -1.65 0.24
CA VAL A 128 -9.50 -0.84 0.67
C VAL A 128 -9.05 0.10 1.78
N GLU A 129 -9.71 1.24 1.89
CA GLU A 129 -9.58 2.15 3.02
C GLU A 129 -10.81 1.99 3.91
N VAL A 130 -10.60 1.95 5.22
CA VAL A 130 -11.65 1.90 6.23
C VAL A 130 -11.32 2.89 7.33
N ASP A 131 -12.33 3.56 7.87
CA ASP A 131 -12.16 4.36 9.07
C ASP A 131 -12.01 3.44 10.28
N VAL A 132 -10.94 3.66 11.06
CA VAL A 132 -10.59 2.82 12.21
C VAL A 132 -10.96 3.57 13.49
N TYR A 133 -11.80 2.94 14.31
CA TYR A 133 -12.23 3.44 15.62
C TYR A 133 -11.62 2.59 16.75
N ASP A 134 -11.73 3.06 17.98
CA ASP A 134 -11.08 2.45 19.15
C ASP A 134 -11.48 0.98 19.38
N ASP A 135 -12.72 0.62 19.05
CA ASP A 135 -13.25 -0.74 19.15
C ASP A 135 -12.50 -1.75 18.25
N PHE A 136 -11.95 -1.29 17.11
CA PHE A 136 -11.16 -2.11 16.21
C PHE A 136 -9.91 -2.68 16.88
N TYR A 137 -9.26 -1.93 17.79
CA TYR A 137 -8.07 -2.41 18.51
C TYR A 137 -8.38 -3.53 19.51
N HIS A 138 -9.65 -3.71 19.87
CA HIS A 138 -10.11 -4.75 20.78
C HIS A 138 -10.77 -5.93 20.07
N TYR A 139 -10.83 -5.91 18.73
CA TYR A 139 -11.39 -6.99 17.95
C TYR A 139 -10.57 -8.28 18.06
N SER A 140 -11.25 -9.43 18.17
CA SER A 140 -10.61 -10.75 18.26
C SER A 140 -11.25 -11.80 17.34
N SER A 141 -12.59 -11.80 17.22
CA SER A 141 -13.33 -12.68 16.32
C SER A 141 -14.75 -12.15 16.08
N GLY A 142 -15.42 -12.65 15.04
CA GLY A 142 -16.79 -12.26 14.69
C GLY A 142 -16.85 -11.24 13.56
N ASN A 143 -17.90 -10.44 13.51
CA ASN A 143 -18.02 -9.33 12.56
C ASN A 143 -17.85 -8.02 13.34
N ILE A 144 -17.02 -7.12 12.82
CA ILE A 144 -16.93 -5.76 13.35
C ILE A 144 -18.15 -4.98 12.83
N THR A 145 -18.91 -4.42 13.75
CA THR A 145 -19.97 -3.45 13.48
C THR A 145 -19.69 -2.24 14.36
N GLU A 146 -19.67 -1.03 13.78
CA GLU A 146 -19.46 0.20 14.55
C GLU A 146 -20.46 0.25 15.72
N LEU A 147 -19.95 0.21 16.95
CA LEU A 147 -20.82 0.14 18.14
C LEU A 147 -21.48 1.48 18.48
N TYR A 148 -21.02 2.58 17.86
CA TYR A 148 -21.53 3.93 18.07
C TYR A 148 -21.66 4.68 16.74
N PRO A 149 -22.79 4.59 16.03
CA PRO A 149 -23.03 5.49 14.92
C PRO A 149 -22.96 6.93 15.46
N THR A 150 -22.07 7.73 14.88
CA THR A 150 -22.05 9.17 15.11
C THR A 150 -23.46 9.70 14.87
N VAL A 151 -24.08 10.24 15.92
CA VAL A 151 -25.36 10.94 15.81
C VAL A 151 -25.09 12.17 14.95
N GLN A 152 -25.51 12.11 13.67
CA GLN A 152 -25.60 13.28 12.80
C GLN A 152 -26.74 14.20 13.24
#